data_AF-A0AAT9GTZ3-F1
#
_entry.id   AF-A0AAT9GTZ3-F1
#
_cell.length_a   1.000
_cell.length_b   1.000
_cell.length_c   1.000
_cell.angle_alpha   90.00
_cell.angle_beta   90.00
_cell.angle_gamma   90.00
#
_symmetry.space_group_name_H-M   'P 1'
#
loop_
_entity.id
_entity.type
_entity.pdbx_description
1 polymer ?
#
loop_
_entity_poly.entity_id
_entity_poly.type
_entity_poly.pdbx_seq_one_letter_code
_entity_poly.pdbx_strand_id
1 'polypeptide(L)'
;MKYAKGISSILGTVIVLAITIALGTLLYAYANGMFGNLTQNVNVNAQAEIIVNPSTNQSYLQYSLTNDGNIQVTITEILINGNSTPLNSGNIILNPGQTYQNVTKIQSGINIQPGSYYTVIFLGKTATGKPFSISLNVLASETE
;
A
#
# COMPACT_ATOMS: atom_id res chain seq x y z
N MET A 1 18.81 63.61 -20.66
CA MET A 1 18.37 62.39 -19.94
C MET A 1 18.95 61.15 -20.63
N LYS A 2 20.07 60.59 -20.13
CA LYS A 2 20.69 59.37 -20.67
C LYS A 2 21.22 58.50 -19.53
N TYR A 3 20.30 57.91 -18.74
CA TYR A 3 20.64 56.92 -17.69
C TYR A 3 19.92 55.58 -17.86
N ALA A 4 19.04 55.43 -18.85
CA ALA A 4 18.23 54.23 -19.03
C ALA A 4 18.95 53.02 -19.67
N LYS A 5 20.15 53.21 -20.26
CA LYS A 5 20.80 52.16 -21.07
C LYS A 5 21.56 51.09 -20.24
N GLY A 6 22.00 51.41 -19.02
CA GLY A 6 22.69 50.45 -18.14
C GLY A 6 21.74 49.59 -17.28
N ILE A 7 20.60 50.17 -16.86
CA ILE A 7 19.62 49.49 -16.01
C ILE A 7 18.97 48.30 -16.73
N SER A 8 18.76 48.40 -18.06
CA SER A 8 18.19 47.31 -18.87
C SER A 8 19.07 46.05 -18.88
N SER A 9 20.40 46.20 -18.91
CA SER A 9 21.33 45.06 -18.86
C SER A 9 21.31 44.38 -17.50
N ILE A 10 21.27 45.16 -16.41
CA ILE A 10 21.15 44.63 -15.04
C ILE A 10 19.82 43.92 -14.88
N LEU A 11 18.72 44.51 -15.34
CA LEU A 11 17.39 43.93 -15.23
C LEU A 11 17.27 42.59 -15.98
N GLY A 12 17.87 42.49 -17.17
CA GLY A 12 17.94 41.23 -17.92
C GLY A 12 18.66 40.12 -17.15
N THR A 13 19.81 40.43 -16.53
CA THR A 13 20.54 39.44 -15.72
C THR A 13 19.77 38.99 -14.49
N VAL A 14 19.07 39.92 -13.81
CA VAL A 14 18.25 39.61 -12.63
C VAL A 14 17.06 38.72 -13.01
N ILE A 15 16.41 38.98 -14.14
CA ILE A 15 15.30 38.15 -14.63
C ILE A 15 15.78 36.72 -14.93
N VAL A 16 16.89 36.58 -15.66
CA VAL A 16 17.45 35.24 -15.97
C VAL A 16 17.81 34.51 -14.68
N LEU A 17 18.47 35.18 -13.73
CA LEU A 17 18.83 34.59 -12.44
C LEU A 17 17.59 34.11 -11.67
N ALA A 18 16.52 34.91 -11.66
CA ALA A 18 15.27 34.55 -10.99
C ALA A 18 14.62 33.31 -11.61
N ILE A 19 14.60 33.22 -12.94
CA ILE A 19 14.08 32.04 -13.65
C ILE A 19 14.94 30.82 -13.36
N THR A 20 16.28 30.96 -13.38
CA THR A 20 17.18 29.84 -13.08
C THR A 20 16.98 29.31 -11.67
N ILE A 21 16.82 30.18 -10.68
CA ILE A 21 16.52 29.77 -9.30
C ILE A 21 15.16 29.07 -9.22
N ALA A 22 14.12 29.64 -9.84
CA ALA A 22 12.79 29.05 -9.84
C ALA A 22 12.76 27.66 -10.51
N LEU A 23 13.41 27.50 -11.66
CA LEU A 23 13.51 26.20 -12.31
C LEU A 23 14.39 25.21 -11.54
N GLY A 24 15.47 25.71 -10.92
CA GLY A 24 16.36 24.90 -10.08
C GLY A 24 15.62 24.32 -8.87
N THR A 25 14.80 25.12 -8.18
CA THR A 25 14.02 24.65 -7.02
C THR A 25 12.93 23.65 -7.44
N LEU A 26 12.24 23.89 -8.56
CA LEU A 26 11.26 22.95 -9.10
C LEU A 26 11.90 21.62 -9.49
N LEU A 27 13.05 21.65 -10.18
CA LEU A 27 13.78 20.45 -10.56
C LEU A 27 14.26 19.67 -9.33
N TYR A 28 14.76 20.37 -8.31
CA TYR A 28 15.18 19.75 -7.04
C TYR A 28 14.00 19.06 -6.34
N ALA A 29 12.85 19.73 -6.23
CA ALA A 29 11.65 19.15 -5.64
C ALA A 29 11.17 17.91 -6.42
N TYR A 30 11.15 18.00 -7.75
CA TYR A 30 10.79 16.87 -8.62
C TYR A 30 11.74 15.69 -8.45
N ALA A 31 13.05 15.95 -8.49
CA ALA A 31 14.07 14.92 -8.34
C ALA A 31 13.94 14.19 -6.99
N ASN A 32 13.79 14.92 -5.88
CA ASN A 32 13.60 14.31 -4.57
C ASN A 32 12.33 13.46 -4.49
N GLY A 33 11.23 13.93 -5.08
CA GLY A 33 9.99 13.14 -5.18
C GLY A 33 10.19 11.84 -5.95
N MET A 34 10.90 11.90 -7.09
CA MET A 34 11.20 10.72 -7.91
C MET A 34 12.14 9.74 -7.18
N PHE A 35 13.23 10.23 -6.59
CA PHE A 35 14.19 9.40 -5.85
C PHE A 35 13.56 8.74 -4.63
N GLY A 36 12.75 9.48 -3.86
CA GLY A 36 11.99 8.91 -2.75
C GLY A 36 11.05 7.80 -3.21
N ASN A 37 10.58 7.84 -4.44
CA ASN A 37 9.66 6.85 -4.98
C ASN A 37 10.33 5.62 -5.60
N LEU A 38 11.53 5.79 -6.18
CA LEU A 38 12.35 4.72 -6.74
C LEU A 38 13.03 3.88 -5.66
N THR A 39 13.31 4.48 -4.50
CA THR A 39 13.93 3.79 -3.36
C THR A 39 12.93 3.04 -2.48
N GLN A 40 11.62 3.21 -2.71
CA GLN A 40 10.58 2.47 -2.02
C GLN A 40 10.54 1.03 -2.48
N ASN A 41 10.74 0.11 -1.54
CA ASN A 41 10.55 -1.31 -1.70
C ASN A 41 9.34 -1.73 -0.86
N VAL A 42 8.28 -2.14 -1.56
CA VAL A 42 7.08 -2.72 -0.94
C VAL A 42 7.21 -4.24 -1.08
N ASN A 43 7.45 -4.91 0.04
CA ASN A 43 7.47 -6.35 0.11
C ASN A 43 6.69 -6.77 1.34
N VAL A 44 5.51 -7.34 1.14
CA VAL A 44 4.68 -7.83 2.24
C VAL A 44 4.53 -9.32 2.06
N ASN A 45 5.16 -10.06 2.96
CA ASN A 45 5.03 -11.51 3.04
C ASN A 45 3.72 -11.84 3.74
N ALA A 46 2.82 -12.49 3.03
CA ALA A 46 1.50 -12.86 3.52
C ALA A 46 1.36 -14.38 3.58
N GLN A 47 0.85 -14.85 4.71
CA GLN A 47 0.45 -16.24 4.92
C GLN A 47 -1.01 -16.23 5.35
N ALA A 48 -1.81 -17.15 4.83
CA ALA A 48 -3.23 -17.22 5.13
C ALA A 48 -3.73 -18.66 5.08
N GLU A 49 -4.70 -18.97 5.93
CA GLU A 49 -5.40 -20.23 6.01
C GLU A 49 -6.90 -19.96 6.21
N ILE A 50 -7.75 -20.76 5.54
CA ILE A 50 -9.19 -20.70 5.73
C ILE A 50 -9.61 -21.91 6.55
N ILE A 51 -10.29 -21.65 7.66
CA ILE A 51 -10.76 -22.65 8.60
C ILE A 51 -12.28 -22.68 8.54
N VAL A 52 -12.86 -23.85 8.28
CA VAL A 52 -14.30 -24.08 8.22
C VAL A 52 -14.72 -24.90 9.43
N ASN A 53 -15.66 -24.38 10.23
CA ASN A 53 -16.25 -25.11 11.33
C ASN A 53 -17.51 -25.85 10.84
N PRO A 54 -17.49 -27.20 10.76
CA PRO A 54 -18.62 -27.98 10.26
C PRO A 54 -19.82 -28.00 11.23
N SER A 55 -19.61 -27.72 12.52
CA SER A 55 -20.69 -27.72 13.53
C SER A 55 -21.53 -26.44 13.48
N THR A 56 -20.93 -25.30 13.11
CA THR A 56 -21.60 -24.00 13.08
C THR A 56 -21.82 -23.44 11.67
N ASN A 57 -21.30 -24.11 10.64
CA ASN A 57 -21.21 -23.61 9.26
C ASN A 57 -20.58 -22.20 9.18
N GLN A 58 -19.63 -21.91 10.07
CA GLN A 58 -18.91 -20.65 10.09
C GLN A 58 -17.50 -20.85 9.54
N SER A 59 -17.04 -19.90 8.74
CA SER A 59 -15.70 -19.91 8.19
C SER A 59 -14.90 -18.73 8.71
N TYR A 60 -13.61 -18.95 8.91
CA TYR A 60 -12.67 -17.99 9.45
C TYR A 60 -11.44 -17.92 8.55
N LEU A 61 -10.90 -16.73 8.37
CA LEU A 61 -9.62 -16.49 7.72
C LEU A 61 -8.60 -16.19 8.80
N GLN A 62 -7.63 -17.08 8.97
CA GLN A 62 -6.44 -16.83 9.76
C GLN A 62 -5.35 -16.30 8.84
N TYR A 63 -4.67 -15.23 9.22
CA TYR A 63 -3.62 -14.65 8.40
C TYR A 63 -2.48 -14.04 9.22
N SER A 64 -1.30 -14.02 8.62
CA SER A 64 -0.08 -13.38 9.09
C SER A 64 0.48 -12.52 7.97
N LEU A 65 0.76 -11.26 8.28
CA LEU A 65 1.28 -10.27 7.34
C LEU A 65 2.56 -9.69 7.92
N THR A 66 3.67 -9.83 7.20
CA THR A 66 4.96 -9.25 7.59
C THR A 66 5.42 -8.27 6.53
N ASN A 67 5.77 -7.05 6.94
CA ASN A 67 6.33 -6.05 6.03
C ASN A 67 7.86 -6.19 5.96
N ASP A 68 8.34 -6.94 4.97
CA ASP A 68 9.77 -7.11 4.65
C ASP A 68 10.32 -5.96 3.77
N GLY A 69 9.46 -4.99 3.42
CA GLY A 69 9.81 -3.78 2.69
C GLY A 69 10.51 -2.73 3.55
N ASN A 70 10.82 -1.58 2.94
CA ASN A 70 11.47 -0.46 3.63
C ASN A 70 10.54 0.75 3.88
N ILE A 71 9.26 0.63 3.55
CA ILE A 71 8.24 1.67 3.77
C ILE A 71 7.05 1.11 4.54
N GLN A 72 6.39 1.96 5.34
CA GLN A 72 5.13 1.62 5.98
C GLN A 72 4.04 1.33 4.94
N VAL A 73 3.25 0.30 5.21
CA VAL A 73 2.08 -0.09 4.42
C VAL A 73 0.83 -0.15 5.29
N THR A 74 -0.31 0.11 4.67
CA THR A 74 -1.63 0.06 5.30
C THR A 74 -2.51 -0.87 4.50
N ILE A 75 -2.97 -1.97 5.09
CA ILE A 75 -3.96 -2.87 4.50
C ILE A 75 -5.35 -2.31 4.82
N THR A 76 -6.14 -2.11 3.79
CA THR A 76 -7.46 -1.49 3.89
C THR A 76 -8.60 -2.48 3.72
N GLU A 77 -8.37 -3.57 2.98
CA GLU A 77 -9.42 -4.52 2.62
C GLU A 77 -8.85 -5.91 2.36
N ILE A 78 -9.65 -6.93 2.63
CA ILE A 78 -9.38 -8.33 2.28
C ILE A 78 -10.51 -8.82 1.39
N LEU A 79 -10.18 -9.38 0.23
CA LEU A 79 -11.13 -10.01 -0.68
C LEU A 79 -10.93 -11.52 -0.65
N ILE A 80 -12.02 -12.28 -0.60
CA ILE A 80 -12.02 -13.74 -0.74
C ILE A 80 -12.88 -14.08 -1.96
N ASN A 81 -12.26 -14.64 -3.00
CA ASN A 81 -12.90 -14.93 -4.29
C ASN A 81 -13.66 -13.71 -4.86
N GLY A 82 -13.08 -12.51 -4.72
CA GLY A 82 -13.66 -11.24 -5.16
C GLY A 82 -14.67 -10.59 -4.20
N ASN A 83 -15.05 -11.26 -3.10
CA ASN A 83 -15.98 -10.70 -2.11
C ASN A 83 -15.23 -10.07 -0.93
N SER A 84 -15.63 -8.86 -0.55
CA SER A 84 -15.02 -8.14 0.57
C SER A 84 -15.34 -8.80 1.92
N THR A 85 -14.32 -8.99 2.74
CA THR A 85 -14.43 -9.42 4.13
C THR A 85 -13.94 -8.27 5.03
N PRO A 86 -14.76 -7.79 5.96
CA PRO A 86 -14.40 -6.64 6.80
C PRO A 86 -13.23 -6.98 7.72
N LEU A 87 -12.30 -6.05 7.87
CA LEU A 87 -11.25 -6.13 8.88
C LEU A 87 -11.85 -5.91 10.27
N ASN A 88 -11.66 -6.86 11.18
CA ASN A 88 -12.18 -6.80 12.56
C ASN A 88 -11.72 -5.55 13.34
N SER A 89 -10.57 -4.97 12.99
CA SER A 89 -9.93 -3.87 13.73
C SER A 89 -9.76 -2.58 12.90
N GLY A 90 -10.41 -2.48 11.73
CA GLY A 90 -10.14 -1.40 10.77
C GLY A 90 -8.84 -1.61 10.00
N ASN A 91 -8.28 -0.53 9.44
CA ASN A 91 -7.05 -0.60 8.64
C ASN A 91 -5.87 -1.15 9.46
N ILE A 92 -5.12 -2.08 8.88
CA ILE A 92 -3.91 -2.65 9.50
C ILE A 92 -2.70 -1.85 9.03
N ILE A 93 -1.95 -1.23 9.94
CA ILE A 93 -0.74 -0.48 9.64
C ILE A 93 0.49 -1.33 9.99
N LEU A 94 1.39 -1.54 9.04
CA LEU A 94 2.62 -2.30 9.19
C LEU A 94 3.82 -1.41 8.86
N ASN A 95 4.64 -1.09 9.86
CA ASN A 95 5.97 -0.50 9.64
C ASN A 95 6.96 -1.59 9.15
N PRO A 96 8.07 -1.19 8.52
CA PRO A 96 9.13 -2.12 8.13
C PRO A 96 9.56 -3.06 9.27
N GLY A 97 9.65 -4.36 8.99
CA GLY A 97 9.99 -5.40 9.95
C GLY A 97 8.87 -5.82 10.91
N GLN A 98 7.68 -5.22 10.82
CA GLN A 98 6.55 -5.59 11.67
C GLN A 98 5.75 -6.74 11.08
N THR A 99 5.30 -7.62 11.98
CA THR A 99 4.36 -8.70 11.70
C THR A 99 3.04 -8.44 12.41
N TYR A 100 1.93 -8.68 11.72
CA TYR A 100 0.58 -8.66 12.27
C TYR A 100 -0.12 -9.98 11.98
N GLN A 101 -0.79 -10.52 12.99
CA GLN A 101 -1.53 -11.77 12.88
C GLN A 101 -2.92 -11.59 13.44
N ASN A 102 -3.93 -12.14 12.76
CA ASN A 102 -5.31 -12.10 13.25
C ASN A 102 -6.15 -13.22 12.63
N VAL A 103 -7.33 -13.43 13.22
CA VAL A 103 -8.38 -14.30 12.71
C VAL A 103 -9.63 -13.45 12.49
N THR A 104 -10.14 -13.47 11.27
CA THR A 104 -11.36 -12.74 10.90
C THR A 104 -12.44 -13.72 10.46
N LYS A 105 -13.68 -13.50 10.90
CA LYS A 105 -14.82 -14.30 10.43
C LYS A 105 -15.16 -13.90 8.99
N ILE A 106 -15.31 -14.90 8.12
CA ILE A 106 -15.74 -14.69 6.73
C ILE A 106 -17.25 -14.38 6.76
N GLN A 107 -17.66 -13.32 6.05
CA GLN A 107 -19.04 -12.85 6.06
C GLN A 107 -20.02 -13.87 5.46
N SER A 108 -21.24 -13.84 5.96
CA SER A 108 -22.37 -14.62 5.45
C SER A 108 -22.69 -14.21 4.01
N GLY A 109 -22.57 -15.14 3.07
CA GLY A 109 -22.75 -14.89 1.63
C GLY A 109 -21.69 -15.58 0.77
N ILE A 110 -20.54 -15.92 1.37
CA ILE A 110 -19.51 -16.72 0.73
C ILE A 110 -19.66 -18.16 1.23
N ASN A 111 -20.09 -19.07 0.35
CA ASN A 111 -20.17 -20.49 0.68
C ASN A 111 -18.77 -21.10 0.52
N ILE A 112 -18.04 -21.21 1.63
CA ILE A 112 -16.73 -21.84 1.69
C ILE A 112 -16.92 -23.33 1.95
N GLN A 113 -16.45 -24.17 1.04
CA GLN A 113 -16.46 -25.61 1.16
C GLN A 113 -15.06 -26.12 1.52
N PRO A 114 -14.95 -26.99 2.54
CA PRO A 114 -13.71 -27.69 2.84
C PRO A 114 -13.13 -28.44 1.65
N GLY A 115 -11.80 -28.51 1.56
CA GLY A 115 -11.07 -29.15 0.47
C GLY A 115 -10.98 -28.33 -0.81
N SER A 116 -11.60 -27.15 -0.87
CA SER A 116 -11.52 -26.24 -2.02
C SER A 116 -10.48 -25.14 -1.82
N TYR A 117 -9.85 -24.71 -2.91
CA TYR A 117 -8.95 -23.57 -2.91
C TYR A 117 -9.69 -22.26 -3.18
N TYR A 118 -9.34 -21.22 -2.43
CA TYR A 118 -9.88 -19.87 -2.58
C TYR A 118 -8.76 -18.85 -2.74
N THR A 119 -8.97 -17.88 -3.62
CA THR A 119 -8.04 -16.75 -3.77
C THR A 119 -8.35 -15.69 -2.72
N VAL A 120 -7.37 -15.41 -1.86
CA VAL A 120 -7.39 -14.36 -0.85
C VAL A 120 -6.53 -13.21 -1.34
N ILE A 121 -7.10 -12.01 -1.45
CA ILE A 121 -6.41 -10.81 -1.90
C ILE A 121 -6.39 -9.79 -0.76
N PHE A 122 -5.19 -9.40 -0.34
CA PHE A 122 -5.01 -8.26 0.56
C PHE A 122 -4.79 -7.01 -0.26
N LEU A 123 -5.65 -6.00 -0.08
CA LEU A 123 -5.54 -4.71 -0.73
C LEU A 123 -4.99 -3.68 0.27
N GLY A 124 -3.99 -2.92 -0.16
CA GLY A 124 -3.37 -1.92 0.69
C GLY A 124 -2.82 -0.72 -0.06
N LYS A 125 -2.29 0.23 0.70
CA LYS A 125 -1.60 1.41 0.20
C LYS A 125 -0.31 1.62 0.99
N THR A 126 0.72 2.12 0.33
CA THR A 126 1.95 2.59 0.99
C THR A 126 1.70 3.91 1.73
N ALA A 127 2.64 4.33 2.58
CA ALA A 127 2.59 5.65 3.22
C ALA A 127 2.54 6.84 2.23
N THR A 128 2.98 6.64 0.98
CA THR A 128 2.87 7.65 -0.10
C THR A 128 1.55 7.58 -0.86
N GLY A 129 0.63 6.68 -0.46
CA GLY A 129 -0.69 6.53 -1.06
C GLY A 129 -0.75 5.61 -2.28
N LYS A 130 0.38 5.02 -2.71
CA LYS A 130 0.40 4.07 -3.83
C LYS A 130 -0.32 2.77 -3.46
N PRO A 131 -1.29 2.31 -4.26
CA PRO A 131 -1.96 1.04 -4.00
C PRO A 131 -1.04 -0.16 -4.31
N PHE A 132 -1.24 -1.25 -3.59
CA PHE A 132 -0.65 -2.56 -3.88
C PHE A 132 -1.64 -3.66 -3.51
N SER A 133 -1.41 -4.85 -4.03
CA SER A 133 -2.20 -6.05 -3.70
C SER A 133 -1.30 -7.27 -3.55
N ILE A 134 -1.74 -8.20 -2.70
CA ILE A 134 -1.10 -9.49 -2.49
C ILE A 134 -2.16 -10.54 -2.73
N SER A 135 -1.90 -11.51 -3.59
CA SER A 135 -2.84 -12.59 -3.91
C SER A 135 -2.25 -13.93 -3.48
N LEU A 136 -3.03 -14.68 -2.71
CA LEU A 136 -2.69 -16.02 -2.23
C LEU A 136 -3.79 -16.99 -2.62
N ASN A 137 -3.40 -18.21 -3.00
CA ASN A 137 -4.34 -19.32 -3.15
C ASN A 137 -4.26 -20.17 -1.88
N VAL A 138 -5.37 -20.25 -1.17
CA VAL A 138 -5.44 -20.82 0.18
C VAL A 138 -6.42 -21.98 0.18
N LEU A 139 -6.02 -23.11 0.80
CA LEU A 139 -6.91 -24.25 1.00
C LEU A 139 -7.88 -23.94 2.15
N ALA A 140 -9.16 -24.25 1.96
CA ALA A 140 -10.12 -24.29 3.04
C ALA A 140 -10.05 -25.65 3.75
N SER A 141 -9.65 -25.66 5.01
CA SER A 141 -9.54 -26.86 5.85
C SER A 141 -10.67 -26.90 6.87
N GLU A 142 -11.14 -28.10 7.21
CA GLU A 142 -12.05 -28.30 8.35
C GLU A 142 -11.26 -28.15 9.66
N THR A 143 -11.91 -27.57 10.67
CA THR A 143 -11.42 -27.70 12.05
C THR A 143 -11.67 -29.13 12.51
N GLU A 144 -10.61 -29.84 12.94
CA GLU A 144 -10.73 -31.14 13.62
C GLU A 144 -11.56 -31.07 14.91
#